data_AF-A0A101EFT9-F1
#
_entry.id   AF-A0A101EFT9-F1
#
_cell.length_a   1.000
_cell.length_b   1.000
_cell.length_c   1.000
_cell.angle_alpha   90.00
_cell.angle_beta   90.00
_cell.angle_gamma   90.00
#
_symmetry.space_group_name_H-M   'P 1'
#
loop_
_entity.id
_entity.type
_entity.pdbx_description
1 polymer ?
#
loop_
_entity_poly.entity_id
_entity_poly.type
_entity_poly.pdbx_seq_one_letter_code
_entity_poly.pdbx_strand_id
1 'polypeptide(L)'
;MMSMSRPKIDISREADKTLIRKFFKLDYREIYYLCSIFQCYDEIGEIRTMDPKEGVIVLITTPSCLPICLKVIEGLRDEGLKIEEMEYEKVQGLWGSSSER
;
A
#
# COMPACT_ATOMS: atom_id res chain seq x y z
N MET A 1 -30.20 7.43 -9.57
CA MET A 1 -29.12 6.60 -8.99
C MET A 1 -28.27 6.06 -10.13
N MET A 2 -27.03 6.51 -10.29
CA MET A 2 -26.13 5.92 -11.26
C MET A 2 -25.64 4.57 -10.74
N SER A 3 -26.01 3.50 -11.44
CA SER A 3 -25.48 2.16 -11.20
C SER A 3 -23.98 2.17 -11.48
N MET A 4 -23.16 2.18 -10.44
CA MET A 4 -21.73 1.91 -10.57
C MET A 4 -21.57 0.42 -10.88
N SER A 5 -21.41 0.10 -12.17
CA SER A 5 -21.05 -1.24 -12.62
C SER A 5 -19.78 -1.65 -11.91
N ARG A 6 -19.84 -2.70 -11.08
CA ARG A 6 -18.65 -3.25 -10.42
C ARG A 6 -17.61 -3.59 -11.49
N PRO A 7 -16.34 -3.18 -11.34
CA PRO A 7 -15.30 -3.61 -12.25
C PRO A 7 -15.26 -5.14 -12.25
N LYS A 8 -15.44 -5.76 -13.42
CA LYS A 8 -15.32 -7.20 -13.59
C LYS A 8 -13.84 -7.56 -13.57
N ILE A 9 -13.45 -8.42 -12.63
CA ILE A 9 -12.11 -9.00 -12.59
C ILE A 9 -12.10 -10.13 -13.63
N ASP A 10 -11.24 -10.01 -14.63
CA ASP A 10 -11.07 -11.03 -15.66
C ASP A 10 -10.08 -12.10 -15.18
N ILE A 11 -10.60 -13.21 -14.70
CA ILE A 11 -9.85 -14.38 -14.22
C ILE A 11 -9.21 -15.20 -15.37
N SER A 12 -9.45 -14.85 -16.64
CA SER A 12 -8.78 -15.49 -17.78
C SER A 12 -7.40 -14.91 -18.09
N ARG A 13 -7.01 -13.85 -17.37
CA ARG A 13 -5.76 -13.11 -17.58
C ARG A 13 -4.57 -13.89 -17.00
N GLU A 14 -3.46 -13.93 -17.73
CA GLU A 14 -2.22 -14.55 -17.26
C GLU A 14 -1.74 -13.86 -15.98
N ALA A 15 -1.33 -14.66 -14.98
CA ALA A 15 -0.92 -14.14 -13.68
C ALA A 15 0.34 -13.27 -13.80
N ASP A 16 0.36 -12.17 -13.04
CA ASP A 16 1.53 -11.30 -12.96
C ASP A 16 2.72 -12.06 -12.35
N LYS A 17 3.87 -12.01 -13.02
CA LYS A 17 5.11 -12.68 -12.58
C LYS A 17 6.03 -11.76 -11.78
N THR A 18 5.66 -10.50 -11.60
CA THR A 18 6.46 -9.47 -10.94
C THR A 18 5.68 -8.79 -9.82
N LEU A 19 6.40 -8.45 -8.75
CA LEU A 19 5.88 -7.67 -7.64
C LEU A 19 6.37 -6.22 -7.73
N ILE A 20 5.45 -5.29 -7.48
CA ILE A 20 5.71 -3.86 -7.34
C ILE A 20 5.79 -3.53 -5.85
N ARG A 21 6.74 -2.67 -5.49
CA ARG A 21 6.87 -2.11 -4.14
C ARG A 21 6.68 -0.61 -4.20
N LYS A 22 5.75 -0.09 -3.42
CA LYS A 22 5.47 1.33 -3.25
C LYS A 22 5.65 1.68 -1.79
N PHE A 23 6.39 2.75 -1.49
CA PHE A 23 6.69 3.16 -0.13
C PHE A 23 5.83 4.34 0.24
N PHE A 24 5.33 4.36 1.47
CA PHE A 24 4.51 5.45 1.97
C PHE A 24 4.92 5.85 3.39
N LYS A 25 4.76 7.13 3.69
CA LYS A 25 4.81 7.69 5.04
C LYS A 25 3.40 8.08 5.48
N LEU A 26 3.07 7.78 6.72
CA LEU A 26 1.83 8.17 7.37
C LEU A 26 2.07 8.39 8.87
N ASP A 27 1.06 8.86 9.61
CA ASP A 27 1.13 8.87 11.07
C ASP A 27 1.23 7.42 11.58
N TYR A 28 2.17 7.14 12.49
CA TYR A 28 2.39 5.78 12.98
C TYR A 28 1.17 5.15 13.66
N ARG A 29 0.26 5.98 14.20
CA ARG A 29 -0.99 5.55 14.84
C ARG A 29 -1.99 5.01 13.82
N GLU A 30 -1.87 5.43 12.58
CA GLU A 30 -2.75 5.07 11.47
C GLU A 30 -2.29 3.80 10.74
N ILE A 31 -1.09 3.28 11.03
CA ILE A 31 -0.55 2.05 10.40
C ILE A 31 -1.53 0.89 10.57
N TYR A 32 -2.02 0.67 11.80
CA TYR A 32 -2.94 -0.43 12.06
C TYR A 32 -4.23 -0.29 11.26
N TYR A 33 -4.78 0.92 11.21
CA TYR A 33 -6.00 1.21 10.47
C TYR A 33 -5.84 0.94 8.96
N LEU A 34 -4.77 1.44 8.34
CA LEU A 34 -4.46 1.17 6.93
C LEU A 34 -4.28 -0.34 6.66
N CYS A 35 -3.52 -1.03 7.51
CA CYS A 35 -3.30 -2.47 7.40
C CYS A 35 -4.61 -3.26 7.48
N SER A 36 -5.49 -2.91 8.43
CA SER A 36 -6.79 -3.58 8.59
C SER A 36 -7.67 -3.42 7.35
N ILE A 37 -7.65 -2.26 6.70
CA ILE A 37 -8.41 -2.03 5.47
C ILE A 37 -7.89 -2.93 4.35
N PHE A 38 -6.57 -2.96 4.13
CA PHE A 38 -5.98 -3.83 3.11
C PHE A 38 -6.19 -5.32 3.38
N GLN A 39 -6.21 -5.74 4.65
CA GLN A 39 -6.53 -7.12 5.05
C GLN A 39 -7.98 -7.51 4.71
N CYS A 40 -8.90 -6.56 4.58
CA CYS A 40 -10.27 -6.83 4.14
C CYS A 40 -10.40 -7.05 2.62
N TYR A 41 -9.38 -6.73 1.84
CA TYR A 41 -9.37 -7.00 0.40
C TYR A 41 -8.58 -8.27 0.13
N ASP A 42 -9.27 -9.33 -0.28
CA ASP A 42 -8.63 -10.61 -0.61
C ASP A 42 -7.62 -10.44 -1.75
N GLU A 43 -6.35 -10.71 -1.43
CA GLU A 43 -5.23 -10.89 -2.36
C GLU A 43 -4.90 -9.71 -3.30
N ILE A 44 -5.38 -8.49 -3.02
CA ILE A 44 -5.05 -7.33 -3.88
C ILE A 44 -3.65 -6.74 -3.59
N GLY A 45 -3.13 -6.90 -2.38
CA GLY A 45 -1.86 -6.32 -1.97
C GLY A 45 -1.59 -6.49 -0.48
N GLU A 46 -0.31 -6.50 -0.12
CA GLU A 46 0.17 -6.65 1.25
C GLU A 46 0.80 -5.35 1.72
N ILE A 47 0.42 -4.88 2.91
CA ILE A 47 1.10 -3.77 3.58
C ILE A 47 2.06 -4.35 4.62
N ARG A 48 3.33 -3.91 4.59
CA ARG A 48 4.31 -4.21 5.64
C ARG A 48 4.85 -2.93 6.26
N THR A 49 4.95 -2.93 7.58
CA THR A 49 5.59 -1.84 8.32
C THR A 49 7.10 -1.96 8.19
N MET A 50 7.73 -0.89 7.68
CA MET A 50 9.17 -0.78 7.50
C MET A 50 9.83 -0.05 8.68
N ASP A 51 9.20 1.00 9.17
CA ASP A 51 9.60 1.72 10.39
C ASP A 51 8.34 2.17 11.15
N PRO A 52 7.98 1.53 12.28
CA PRO A 52 6.79 1.89 13.03
C PRO A 52 6.93 3.23 13.77
N LYS A 53 8.13 3.76 14.01
CA LYS A 53 8.30 5.05 14.70
C LYS A 53 8.15 6.20 13.72
N GLU A 54 8.74 6.05 12.54
CA GLU A 54 8.67 7.06 11.47
C GLU A 54 7.42 6.95 10.60
N GLY A 55 6.58 5.95 10.85
CA GLY A 55 5.35 5.76 10.11
C GLY A 55 5.59 5.33 8.66
N VAL A 56 6.63 4.53 8.41
CA VAL A 56 7.00 4.09 7.06
C VAL A 56 6.48 2.70 6.80
N ILE A 57 5.78 2.52 5.67
CA ILE A 57 5.24 1.24 5.21
C ILE A 57 5.62 0.99 3.76
N VAL A 58 5.53 -0.28 3.35
CA VAL A 58 5.62 -0.70 1.96
C VAL A 58 4.34 -1.44 1.57
N LEU A 59 3.75 -1.01 0.45
CA LEU A 59 2.74 -1.76 -0.28
C LEU A 59 3.43 -2.67 -1.29
N ILE A 60 3.15 -3.96 -1.19
CA ILE A 60 3.61 -5.01 -2.11
C ILE A 60 2.38 -5.52 -2.86
N THR A 61 2.36 -5.36 -4.18
CA THR A 61 1.23 -5.77 -5.01
C THR A 61 1.71 -6.18 -6.40
N THR A 62 0.80 -6.68 -7.24
CA THR A 62 1.07 -6.99 -8.65
C THR A 62 0.69 -5.80 -9.56
N PRO A 63 1.25 -5.70 -10.78
CA PRO A 63 0.87 -4.69 -11.76
C PRO A 63 -0.64 -4.57 -12.01
N SER A 64 -1.35 -5.70 -12.06
CA SER A 64 -2.81 -5.73 -12.30
C SER A 64 -3.62 -5.24 -11.10
N CYS A 65 -3.16 -5.46 -9.86
CA CYS A 65 -3.84 -5.01 -8.65
C CYS A 65 -3.43 -3.60 -8.21
N LEU A 66 -2.28 -3.08 -8.64
CA LEU A 66 -1.80 -1.73 -8.29
C LEU A 66 -2.87 -0.63 -8.46
N PRO A 67 -3.62 -0.53 -9.57
CA PRO A 67 -4.65 0.50 -9.72
C PRO A 67 -5.77 0.40 -8.67
N ILE A 68 -6.08 -0.80 -8.18
CA ILE A 68 -7.07 -1.01 -7.12
C ILE A 68 -6.49 -0.52 -5.79
N CYS A 69 -5.27 -0.91 -5.45
CA CYS A 69 -4.60 -0.45 -4.24
C CYS A 69 -4.46 1.07 -4.18
N LEU A 70 -4.12 1.71 -5.31
CA LEU A 70 -4.02 3.18 -5.39
C LEU A 70 -5.36 3.86 -5.16
N LYS A 71 -6.46 3.31 -5.69
CA LYS A 71 -7.82 3.84 -5.42
C LYS A 71 -8.21 3.72 -3.95
N VAL A 72 -7.81 2.65 -3.27
CA VAL A 72 -8.03 2.52 -1.82
C VAL A 72 -7.26 3.60 -1.08
N ILE A 73 -5.98 3.80 -1.41
CA ILE A 73 -5.15 4.85 -0.78
C ILE A 73 -5.73 6.25 -1.05
N GLU A 74 -6.18 6.53 -2.27
CA GLU A 74 -6.83 7.79 -2.63
C GLU A 74 -8.12 8.00 -1.82
N GLY A 75 -8.98 6.99 -1.72
CA GLY A 75 -10.18 7.08 -0.89
C GLY A 75 -9.88 7.38 0.58
N LEU A 76 -8.83 6.76 1.14
CA LEU A 76 -8.41 7.04 2.52
C LEU A 76 -7.85 8.45 2.69
N ARG A 77 -7.14 8.99 1.69
CA ARG A 77 -6.71 10.38 1.69
C ARG A 77 -7.90 11.34 1.71
N ASP A 78 -8.94 11.04 0.92
CA ASP A 78 -10.18 11.82 0.89
C ASP A 78 -10.93 11.77 2.23
N GLU A 79 -10.82 10.66 2.97
CA GLU A 79 -11.34 10.50 4.35
C GLU A 79 -10.48 11.21 5.41
N GLY A 80 -9.33 11.76 5.04
CA GLY A 80 -8.48 12.58 5.90
C GLY A 80 -7.18 11.91 6.36
N LEU A 81 -6.88 10.69 5.91
CA LEU A 81 -5.60 10.06 6.21
C LEU A 81 -4.46 10.74 5.45
N LYS A 82 -3.45 11.19 6.18
CA LYS A 82 -2.24 11.78 5.60
C LYS A 82 -1.27 10.67 5.19
N ILE A 83 -1.40 10.20 3.95
CA ILE A 83 -0.53 9.18 3.35
C ILE A 83 0.30 9.85 2.24
N GLU A 84 1.62 9.86 2.36
CA GLU A 84 2.54 10.46 1.41
C GLU A 84 3.37 9.38 0.72
N GLU A 85 3.50 9.43 -0.61
CA GLU A 85 4.36 8.48 -1.34
C GLU A 85 5.83 8.86 -1.17
N MET A 86 6.68 7.84 -1.00
CA MET A 86 8.12 7.99 -0.81
C MET A 86 8.90 7.31 -1.93
N GLU A 87 10.04 7.90 -2.28
CA GLU A 87 11.04 7.28 -3.16
C GLU A 87 11.88 6.27 -2.38
N TYR A 88 12.21 5.16 -3.02
CA TYR A 88 12.95 4.04 -2.41
C TYR A 88 14.32 4.45 -1.83
N GLU A 89 15.01 5.37 -2.50
CA GLU A 89 16.35 5.84 -2.10
C GLU A 89 16.34 6.52 -0.73
N LYS A 90 15.23 7.20 -0.38
CA LYS A 90 15.05 7.83 0.94
C LYS A 90 14.76 6.83 2.05
N VAL A 91 14.27 5.64 1.71
CA VAL A 91 13.95 4.57 2.67
C VAL A 91 15.20 3.77 3.07
N GLN A 92 16.17 3.59 2.16
CA GLN A 92 17.45 2.92 2.45
C GLN A 92 18.23 3.61 3.58
N GLY A 93 18.17 4.95 3.67
CA GLY A 93 18.79 5.70 4.76
C GLY A 93 18.21 5.42 6.15
N LEU A 94 16.97 4.92 6.23
CA LEU A 94 16.30 4.55 7.48
C LEU A 94 16.57 3.09 7.87
N TRP A 95 16.67 2.19 6.88
CA TRP A 95 16.93 0.76 7.09
C TRP A 95 18.41 0.43 7.35
N GLY A 96 19.35 1.29 6.95
CA GLY A 96 20.79 1.07 7.11
C GLY A 96 21.37 1.36 8.50
N SER A 97 20.62 1.98 9.42
CA SER A 97 21.16 2.42 10.72
C SER A 97 20.87 1.50 11.91
N SER A 98 20.18 0.37 11.71
CA SER A 98 19.82 -0.54 12.80
C SER A 98 20.69 -1.81 12.91
N SER A 99 21.82 -1.90 12.20
CA SER A 99 22.73 -3.06 12.26
C SER A 99 24.06 -2.79 13.00
N GLU A 100 24.13 -1.75 13.83
CA GLU A 100 25.25 -1.53 14.76
C GLU A 100 24.70 -1.17 16.14
N ARG A 101 24.40 -2.19 16.95
CA ARG A 101 24.50 -2.14 18.42
C ARG A 101 24.37 -3.54 19.02
#